data_AF-A0A833RVX8-F1
#
_entry.id   AF-A0A833RVX8-F1
#
_cell.length_a   1.000
_cell.length_b   1.000
_cell.length_c   1.000
_cell.angle_alpha   90.00
_cell.angle_beta   90.00
_cell.angle_gamma   90.00
#
_symmetry.space_group_name_H-M   'P 1'
#
loop_
_entity.id
_entity.type
_entity.pdbx_description
1 polymer ?
#
loop_
_entity_poly.entity_id
_entity_poly.type
_entity_poly.pdbx_seq_one_letter_code
_entity_poly.pdbx_strand_id
1 'polypeptide(L)'
;MIDHIKEAQQYEREVFCKYIARCSVFYGSSMACMYLTATAFSFGPAILPGSFPCEAEYPFRVNYTPVNVIIYMHQSILSFQCAAHVCISIFGASLLWYTAARFECLAIELKKSTNIPMLIVCIEKQLHLRSVVNRKDQ
;
A
#
# COMPACT_ATOMS: atom_id res chain seq x y z
N MET A 1 -23.21 -16.49 27.91
CA MET A 1 -22.37 -15.29 27.77
C MET A 1 -21.02 -15.62 27.12
N ILE A 2 -20.31 -16.65 27.59
CA ILE A 2 -19.00 -17.06 27.05
C ILE A 2 -19.09 -17.59 25.60
N ASP A 3 -20.14 -18.33 25.25
CA ASP A 3 -20.31 -18.85 23.89
C ASP A 3 -20.57 -17.75 22.85
N HIS A 4 -21.37 -16.73 23.18
CA HIS A 4 -21.58 -15.57 22.30
C HIS A 4 -20.29 -14.77 22.05
N ILE A 5 -19.42 -14.67 23.04
CA ILE A 5 -18.12 -14.01 22.90
C ILE A 5 -17.20 -14.81 21.97
N LYS A 6 -17.19 -16.15 22.10
CA LYS A 6 -16.42 -17.05 21.22
C LYS A 6 -16.93 -17.02 19.78
N GLU A 7 -18.24 -17.07 19.58
CA GLU A 7 -18.88 -17.00 18.27
C GLU A 7 -18.58 -15.68 17.56
N ALA A 8 -18.70 -14.55 18.27
CA ALA A 8 -18.35 -13.23 17.73
C ALA A 8 -16.86 -13.17 17.33
N GLN A 9 -15.96 -13.72 18.15
CA GLN A 9 -14.54 -13.75 17.87
C GLN A 9 -14.18 -14.68 16.69
N GLN A 10 -14.89 -15.78 16.51
CA GLN A 10 -14.74 -16.67 15.34
C GLN A 10 -15.24 -16.01 14.05
N TYR A 11 -16.40 -15.36 14.10
CA TYR A 11 -16.96 -14.62 12.97
C TYR A 11 -16.02 -13.51 12.51
N GLU A 12 -15.50 -12.70 13.44
CA GLU A 12 -14.50 -11.69 13.12
C GLU A 12 -13.28 -12.34 12.46
N ARG A 13 -12.73 -13.39 13.05
CA ARG A 13 -11.53 -14.06 12.52
C ARG A 13 -11.75 -14.59 11.10
N GLU A 14 -12.90 -15.16 10.79
CA GLU A 14 -13.22 -15.67 9.46
C GLU A 14 -13.31 -14.53 8.44
N VAL A 15 -13.98 -13.43 8.81
CA VAL A 15 -14.06 -12.21 8.01
C VAL A 15 -12.64 -11.67 7.74
N PHE A 16 -11.81 -11.53 8.78
CA PHE A 16 -10.42 -11.10 8.66
C PHE A 16 -9.61 -11.99 7.71
N CYS A 17 -9.67 -13.31 7.88
CA CYS A 17 -8.95 -14.26 7.02
C CYS A 17 -9.38 -14.12 5.55
N LYS A 18 -10.68 -13.99 5.27
CA LYS A 18 -11.19 -13.80 3.91
C LYS A 18 -10.69 -12.49 3.29
N TYR A 19 -10.66 -11.41 4.05
CA TYR A 19 -10.15 -10.12 3.58
C TYR A 19 -8.64 -10.11 3.38
N ILE A 20 -7.87 -10.71 4.30
CA ILE A 20 -6.42 -10.88 4.15
C ILE A 20 -6.11 -11.71 2.89
N ALA A 21 -6.86 -12.79 2.65
CA ALA A 21 -6.70 -13.60 1.44
C ALA A 21 -7.01 -12.78 0.16
N ARG A 22 -8.06 -11.96 0.16
CA ARG A 22 -8.35 -11.10 -0.99
C ARG A 22 -7.27 -10.04 -1.22
N CYS A 23 -6.80 -9.42 -0.15
CA CYS A 23 -5.74 -8.43 -0.18
C CYS A 23 -4.42 -9.05 -0.66
N SER A 24 -4.08 -10.26 -0.21
CA SER A 24 -2.86 -10.96 -0.60
C SER A 24 -2.87 -11.39 -2.06
N VAL A 25 -4.01 -11.84 -2.58
CA VAL A 25 -4.18 -12.18 -4.00
C VAL A 25 -4.01 -10.92 -4.87
N PHE A 26 -4.64 -9.81 -4.50
CA PHE A 26 -4.53 -8.55 -5.25
C PHE A 26 -3.11 -7.98 -5.19
N TYR A 27 -2.49 -7.96 -4.01
CA TYR A 27 -1.12 -7.50 -3.84
C TYR A 27 -0.14 -8.39 -4.61
N GLY A 28 -0.28 -9.71 -4.49
CA GLY A 28 0.58 -10.68 -5.17
C GLY A 28 0.47 -10.58 -6.69
N SER A 29 -0.75 -10.47 -7.23
CA SER A 29 -0.95 -10.31 -8.67
C SER A 29 -0.40 -8.99 -9.19
N SER A 30 -0.63 -7.88 -8.46
CA SER A 30 -0.07 -6.57 -8.80
C SER A 30 1.45 -6.58 -8.79
N MET A 31 2.06 -7.15 -7.75
CA MET A 31 3.52 -7.30 -7.64
C MET A 31 4.08 -8.12 -8.80
N ALA A 32 3.47 -9.25 -9.13
CA ALA A 32 3.88 -10.07 -10.27
C ALA A 32 3.83 -9.28 -11.59
N CYS A 33 2.74 -8.55 -11.86
CA CYS A 33 2.61 -7.72 -13.04
C CYS A 33 3.68 -6.61 -13.12
N MET A 34 3.97 -5.94 -12.00
CA MET A 34 4.97 -4.86 -11.97
C MET A 34 6.38 -5.39 -12.25
N TYR A 35 6.78 -6.50 -11.62
CA TYR A 35 8.11 -7.09 -11.88
C TYR A 35 8.22 -7.71 -13.27
N LEU A 36 7.16 -8.32 -13.80
CA LEU A 36 7.12 -8.79 -15.18
C LEU A 36 7.32 -7.63 -16.16
N THR A 37 6.69 -6.49 -15.89
CA THR A 37 6.84 -5.27 -16.71
C THR A 37 8.26 -4.72 -16.65
N ALA A 38 8.88 -4.63 -15.47
CA ALA A 38 10.28 -4.19 -15.33
C ALA A 38 11.27 -5.15 -16.01
N THR A 39 11.00 -6.45 -15.94
CA THR A 39 11.80 -7.47 -16.62
C THR A 39 11.67 -7.33 -18.14
N ALA A 40 10.44 -7.24 -18.66
CA ALA A 40 10.19 -7.03 -20.08
C ALA A 40 10.85 -5.73 -20.59
N PHE A 41 10.77 -4.65 -19.81
CA PHE A 41 11.45 -3.39 -20.11
C PHE A 41 12.97 -3.54 -20.19
N SER A 42 13.56 -4.24 -19.22
CA SER A 42 15.01 -4.52 -19.21
C SER A 42 15.45 -5.34 -20.44
N PHE A 43 14.61 -6.28 -20.91
CA PHE A 43 14.87 -7.04 -22.14
C PHE A 43 14.48 -6.30 -23.43
N GLY A 44 13.87 -5.12 -23.35
CA GLY A 44 13.45 -4.32 -24.51
C GLY A 44 14.54 -4.17 -25.60
N PRO A 45 15.81 -3.89 -25.25
CA PRO A 45 16.90 -3.75 -26.23
C PRO A 45 17.28 -5.04 -26.95
N ALA A 46 16.86 -6.21 -26.45
CA ALA A 46 17.07 -7.48 -27.14
C ALA A 46 16.07 -7.71 -28.26
N ILE A 47 14.94 -6.99 -28.25
CA ILE A 47 13.82 -7.14 -29.19
C ILE A 47 13.72 -5.92 -30.12
N LEU A 48 13.96 -4.72 -29.60
CA LEU A 48 13.93 -3.47 -30.36
C LEU A 48 15.33 -3.08 -30.85
N PRO A 49 15.43 -2.37 -31.99
CA PRO A 49 16.71 -1.92 -32.55
C PRO A 49 17.45 -0.85 -31.70
N GLY A 50 16.94 -0.50 -30.52
CA GLY A 50 17.57 0.46 -29.61
C GLY A 50 18.66 -0.17 -28.74
N SER A 51 19.72 0.58 -28.45
CA SER A 51 20.84 0.10 -27.62
C SER A 51 20.54 0.05 -26.12
N PHE A 52 19.51 0.78 -25.67
CA PHE A 52 19.17 0.94 -24.24
C PHE A 52 17.67 0.75 -23.99
N PRO A 53 17.28 0.31 -22.77
CA PRO A 53 15.87 0.14 -22.40
C PRO A 53 15.06 1.43 -22.52
N CYS A 54 15.71 2.56 -22.21
CA CYS A 54 15.15 3.90 -22.32
C CYS A 54 16.01 4.75 -23.27
N GLU A 55 15.35 5.47 -24.18
CA GLU A 55 16.01 6.46 -25.01
C GLU A 55 16.30 7.72 -24.17
N ALA A 56 17.58 8.10 -24.09
CA ALA A 56 18.02 9.25 -23.31
C ALA A 56 19.21 9.92 -24.01
N GLU A 57 19.22 11.26 -24.02
CA GLU A 57 20.36 12.04 -24.50
C GLU A 57 21.40 12.18 -23.39
N TYR A 58 22.63 11.74 -23.66
CA TYR A 58 23.75 11.85 -22.72
C TYR A 58 24.70 12.97 -23.15
N PRO A 59 25.12 13.87 -22.24
CA PRO A 59 26.05 14.96 -22.54
C PRO A 59 27.51 14.49 -22.76
N PHE A 60 27.73 13.17 -22.79
CA PHE A 60 29.02 12.53 -22.97
C PHE A 60 28.91 11.42 -24.02
N ARG A 61 30.03 11.05 -24.64
CA ARG A 61 30.01 10.03 -25.71
C ARG A 61 29.69 8.67 -25.11
N VAL A 62 28.76 7.95 -25.75
CA VAL A 62 28.27 6.64 -25.29
C VAL A 62 28.83 5.49 -26.12
N ASN A 63 29.71 5.79 -27.07
CA ASN A 63 30.16 4.87 -28.13
C ASN A 63 31.18 3.81 -27.68
N TYR A 64 31.56 3.76 -26.40
CA TYR A 64 32.52 2.79 -25.86
C TYR A 64 31.83 1.77 -24.95
N THR A 65 32.13 0.50 -25.16
CA THR A 65 31.53 -0.67 -24.51
C THR A 65 31.35 -0.56 -22.99
N PRO A 66 32.34 -0.12 -22.17
CA PRO A 66 32.14 -0.04 -20.73
C PRO A 66 31.06 0.96 -20.30
N VAL A 67 30.96 2.12 -20.97
CA VAL A 67 29.96 3.13 -20.63
C VAL A 67 28.56 2.67 -21.03
N ASN A 68 28.45 1.99 -22.18
CA ASN A 68 27.20 1.36 -22.61
C ASN A 68 26.70 0.34 -21.57
N VAL A 69 27.59 -0.51 -21.05
CA VAL A 69 27.23 -1.50 -20.01
C VAL A 69 26.79 -0.82 -18.71
N ILE A 70 27.51 0.22 -18.27
CA ILE A 70 27.16 0.95 -17.04
C ILE A 70 25.77 1.59 -17.16
N ILE A 71 25.48 2.24 -18.29
CA ILE A 71 24.18 2.90 -18.52
C ILE A 71 23.07 1.87 -18.59
N TYR A 72 23.27 0.77 -19.32
CA TYR A 72 22.29 -0.30 -19.41
C TYR A 72 21.97 -0.84 -18.01
N MET A 73 22.98 -1.20 -17.23
CA MET A 73 22.80 -1.70 -15.87
C MET A 73 22.09 -0.68 -14.98
N HIS A 74 22.44 0.61 -15.10
CA HIS A 74 21.80 1.67 -14.33
C HIS A 74 20.32 1.83 -14.67
N GLN A 75 19.97 1.89 -15.97
CA GLN A 75 18.58 1.99 -16.42
C GLN A 75 17.76 0.76 -15.99
N SER A 76 18.34 -0.46 -16.08
CA SER A 76 17.70 -1.67 -15.57
C SER A 76 17.47 -1.60 -14.07
N ILE A 77 18.49 -1.25 -13.27
CA ILE A 77 18.36 -1.12 -11.81
C ILE A 77 17.28 -0.09 -11.44
N LEU A 78 17.26 1.07 -12.11
CA LEU A 78 16.23 2.09 -11.89
C LEU A 78 14.83 1.55 -12.18
N SER A 79 14.65 0.76 -13.25
CA SER A 79 13.36 0.15 -13.56
C SER A 79 12.86 -0.78 -12.44
N PHE A 80 13.75 -1.57 -11.85
CA PHE A 80 13.42 -2.43 -10.71
C PHE A 80 13.15 -1.63 -9.43
N GLN A 81 13.90 -0.56 -9.18
CA GLN A 81 13.63 0.34 -8.05
C GLN A 81 12.24 1.00 -8.17
N CYS A 82 11.88 1.47 -9.36
CA CYS A 82 10.56 2.01 -9.63
C CYS A 82 9.46 0.97 -9.37
N ALA A 83 9.63 -0.26 -9.89
CA ALA A 83 8.68 -1.35 -9.64
C ALA A 83 8.53 -1.65 -8.14
N ALA A 84 9.64 -1.71 -7.40
CA ALA A 84 9.62 -1.91 -5.94
C ALA A 84 8.88 -0.78 -5.21
N HIS A 85 9.11 0.47 -5.58
CA HIS A 85 8.44 1.63 -4.97
C HIS A 85 6.92 1.62 -5.22
N VAL A 86 6.50 1.24 -6.42
CA VAL A 86 5.07 1.05 -6.74
C VAL A 86 4.48 -0.07 -5.90
N CYS A 87 5.17 -1.20 -5.74
CA CYS A 87 4.70 -2.31 -4.89
C CYS A 87 4.51 -1.87 -3.42
N ILE A 88 5.47 -1.12 -2.86
CA ILE A 88 5.36 -0.57 -1.49
C ILE A 88 4.15 0.36 -1.38
N SER A 89 3.94 1.19 -2.39
CA SER A 89 2.80 2.13 -2.43
C SER A 89 1.46 1.39 -2.47
N ILE A 90 1.36 0.32 -3.27
CA ILE A 90 0.15 -0.52 -3.37
C ILE A 90 -0.09 -1.28 -2.07
N PHE A 91 0.97 -1.77 -1.43
CA PHE A 91 0.86 -2.39 -0.11
C PHE A 91 0.30 -1.40 0.92
N GLY A 92 0.85 -0.19 0.98
CA GLY A 92 0.36 0.88 1.84
C GLY A 92 -1.11 1.22 1.57
N ALA A 93 -1.48 1.39 0.30
CA ALA A 93 -2.87 1.65 -0.11
C ALA A 93 -3.82 0.51 0.31
N SER A 94 -3.37 -0.75 0.19
CA SER A 94 -4.18 -1.92 0.58
C SER A 94 -4.40 -1.98 2.09
N LEU A 95 -3.38 -1.63 2.89
CA LEU A 95 -3.51 -1.52 4.35
C LEU A 95 -4.46 -0.41 4.77
N LEU A 96 -4.38 0.75 4.10
CA LEU A 96 -5.29 1.87 4.35
C LEU A 96 -6.73 1.52 3.97
N TRP A 97 -6.93 0.90 2.81
CA TRP A 97 -8.23 0.42 2.37
C TRP A 97 -8.84 -0.56 3.36
N TYR A 98 -8.04 -1.52 3.82
CA TYR A 98 -8.44 -2.47 4.86
C TYR A 98 -8.85 -1.77 6.16
N THR A 99 -8.05 -0.81 6.60
CA THR A 99 -8.30 -0.04 7.83
C THR A 99 -9.59 0.79 7.69
N ALA A 100 -9.80 1.44 6.55
CA ALA A 100 -11.01 2.20 6.25
C ALA A 100 -12.26 1.32 6.28
N ALA A 101 -12.24 0.14 5.64
CA ALA A 101 -13.36 -0.80 5.66
C ALA A 101 -13.71 -1.26 7.09
N ARG A 102 -12.71 -1.47 7.95
CA ARG A 102 -12.94 -1.78 9.37
C ARG A 102 -13.58 -0.62 10.12
N PHE A 103 -13.13 0.61 9.88
CA PHE A 103 -13.75 1.79 10.48
C PHE A 103 -15.20 1.98 10.04
N GLU A 104 -15.54 1.72 8.78
CA GLU A 104 -16.92 1.78 8.30
C GLU A 104 -17.80 0.72 8.98
N CYS A 105 -17.33 -0.52 9.07
CA CYS A 105 -18.05 -1.59 9.75
C CYS A 105 -18.29 -1.26 11.23
N LEU A 106 -17.25 -0.77 11.92
CA LEU A 106 -17.34 -0.33 13.30
C LEU A 106 -18.32 0.84 13.47
N ALA A 107 -18.30 1.81 12.55
CA ALA A 107 -19.23 2.94 12.59
C ALA A 107 -20.70 2.51 12.43
N ILE A 108 -20.98 1.50 11.60
CA ILE A 108 -22.32 0.92 11.44
C ILE A 108 -22.78 0.23 12.74
N GLU A 109 -21.91 -0.55 13.38
CA GLU A 109 -22.22 -1.22 14.65
C GLU A 109 -22.47 -0.21 15.79
N LEU A 110 -21.63 0.82 15.89
CA LEU A 110 -21.83 1.91 16.86
C LEU A 110 -23.15 2.65 16.62
N LYS A 111 -23.51 2.90 15.36
CA LYS A 111 -24.81 3.51 15.00
C LYS A 111 -26.00 2.65 15.41
N LYS A 112 -25.87 1.33 15.35
CA LYS A 112 -26.93 0.38 15.74
C LYS A 112 -27.04 0.24 17.26
N SER A 113 -25.93 0.26 17.98
CA SER A 113 -25.89 0.02 19.43
C SER A 113 -26.09 1.27 20.27
N THR A 114 -25.78 2.46 19.76
CA THR A 114 -25.72 3.71 20.55
C THR A 114 -26.44 4.84 19.84
N ASN A 115 -27.06 5.73 20.63
CA ASN A 115 -27.63 6.98 20.14
C ASN A 115 -26.48 7.89 19.66
N ILE A 116 -26.24 7.94 18.34
CA ILE A 116 -25.16 8.71 17.68
C ILE A 116 -24.93 10.12 18.26
N PRO A 117 -25.96 10.93 18.56
CA PRO A 117 -25.79 12.25 19.17
C PRO A 117 -25.08 12.19 20.53
N MET A 118 -25.39 11.18 21.35
CA MET A 118 -24.78 10.99 22.66
C MET A 118 -23.31 10.59 22.56
N LEU A 119 -22.96 9.78 21.56
CA LEU A 119 -21.58 9.41 21.26
C LEU A 119 -20.76 10.63 20.80
N ILE A 120 -21.32 11.46 19.90
CA ILE A 120 -20.68 12.69 19.43
C ILE A 120 -20.38 13.63 20.61
N VAL A 121 -21.37 13.86 21.48
CA VAL A 121 -21.20 14.69 22.70
C VAL A 121 -20.11 14.11 23.62
N CYS A 122 -20.01 12.79 23.73
CA CYS A 122 -18.99 12.13 24.55
C CYS A 122 -17.58 12.29 23.95
N ILE A 123 -17.43 12.13 22.63
CA ILE A 123 -16.16 12.34 21.90
C ILE A 123 -15.73 13.81 22.01
N GLU A 124 -16.66 14.74 21.85
CA GLU A 124 -16.40 16.18 21.94
C GLU A 124 -15.93 16.56 23.35
N LYS A 125 -16.58 16.00 24.40
CA LYS A 125 -16.11 16.14 25.79
C LYS A 125 -14.70 15.56 26.00
N GLN A 126 -14.41 14.38 25.45
CA GLN A 126 -13.08 13.75 25.55
C GLN A 126 -11.99 14.60 24.89
N LEU A 127 -12.25 15.12 23.67
CA LEU A 127 -11.34 16.01 22.97
C LEU A 127 -11.12 17.32 23.71
N HIS A 128 -12.17 17.89 24.29
CA HIS A 128 -12.09 19.10 25.10
C HIS A 128 -11.30 18.87 26.39
N LEU A 129 -11.46 17.73 27.07
CA LEU A 129 -10.67 17.40 28.26
C LEU A 129 -9.19 17.24 27.90
N ARG A 130 -8.89 16.55 26.78
CA ARG A 130 -7.53 16.34 26.31
C ARG A 130 -6.84 17.66 25.92
N SER A 131 -7.57 18.60 25.30
CA SER A 131 -7.03 19.92 24.94
C SER A 131 -6.79 20.82 26.16
N VAL A 132 -7.60 20.68 27.21
CA VAL A 132 -7.43 21.39 28.49
C VAL A 132 -6.23 20.84 29.27
N VAL A 133 -6.02 19.52 29.27
CA VAL A 133 -4.83 18.90 29.89
C VAL A 133 -3.55 19.37 29.20
N ASN A 134 -3.49 19.31 27.86
CA ASN A 134 -2.32 19.78 27.10
C ASN A 134 -1.99 21.27 27.30
N ARG A 135 -2.92 22.08 27.80
CA ARG A 135 -2.71 23.51 28.12
C ARG A 135 -2.17 23.76 29.53
N LYS A 136 -2.27 22.78 30.44
CA LYS A 136 -1.78 22.93 31.83
C LYS A 136 -0.32 22.51 31.99
N ASP A 137 0.21 21.77 31.03
CA ASP A 137 1.61 21.29 31.01
C ASP A 137 2.57 22.26 30.29
N GLN A 138 2.13 23.49 30.00
CA GLN A 138 2.90 24.59 29.39
C GLN A 138 2.87 25.83 30.28
#